data_AF-A0A512N6M7-F1
#
_entry.id   AF-A0A512N6M7-F1
#
_cell.length_a   1.000
_cell.length_b   1.000
_cell.length_c   1.000
_cell.angle_alpha   90.00
_cell.angle_beta   90.00
_cell.angle_gamma   90.00
#
_symmetry.space_group_name_H-M   'P 1'
#
loop_
_entity.id
_entity.type
_entity.pdbx_description
1 polymer ?
#
loop_
_entity_poly.entity_id
_entity_poly.type
_entity_poly.pdbx_seq_one_letter_code
_entity_poly.pdbx_strand_id
1 'polypeptide(L)'
;MRKLNGASTRVAAYKCYACRKPFSSLHGTVMSSSHVPAHKWLQAIYLTEGGTRPMRPYHLHRILNVSFKTASSMMKRLGRASAQTASGSGNKGPATRSTVTLAICRNLPR
;
A
#
# COMPACT_ATOMS: atom_id res chain seq x y z
N MET A 1 -17.28 7.11 10.33
CA MET A 1 -15.90 7.64 10.55
C MET A 1 -15.92 9.14 10.29
N ARG A 2 -15.23 9.98 11.08
CA ARG A 2 -15.14 11.44 10.83
C ARG A 2 -13.68 11.89 10.80
N LYS A 3 -13.38 12.86 9.94
CA LYS A 3 -12.07 13.51 9.85
C LYS A 3 -11.84 14.40 11.07
N LEU A 4 -10.68 14.29 11.69
CA LEU A 4 -10.27 15.16 12.79
C LEU A 4 -9.62 16.42 12.19
N ASN A 5 -10.11 17.61 12.57
CA ASN A 5 -9.60 18.91 12.09
C ASN A 5 -9.01 19.76 13.23
N GLY A 6 -8.67 19.18 14.38
CA GLY A 6 -8.13 19.92 15.53
C GLY A 6 -6.63 20.24 15.39
N ALA A 7 -6.18 21.35 15.99
CA ALA A 7 -4.78 21.81 15.92
C ALA A 7 -3.74 20.83 16.51
N SER A 8 -4.15 20.02 17.51
CA SER A 8 -3.30 18.98 18.12
C SER A 8 -3.23 17.68 17.30
N THR A 9 -4.09 17.53 16.28
CA THR A 9 -4.20 16.28 15.51
C THR A 9 -3.35 16.31 14.25
N ARG A 10 -2.67 15.19 13.96
CA ARG A 10 -1.92 15.00 12.70
C ARG A 10 -2.83 15.23 11.49
N VAL A 11 -2.29 15.94 10.49
CA VAL A 11 -2.97 16.19 9.20
C VAL A 11 -3.46 14.87 8.60
N ALA A 12 -4.75 14.82 8.23
CA ALA A 12 -5.45 13.66 7.66
C ALA A 12 -5.61 12.44 8.60
N ALA A 13 -5.71 12.66 9.91
CA ALA A 13 -6.16 11.62 10.84
C ALA A 13 -7.70 11.49 10.85
N TYR A 14 -8.17 10.25 10.87
CA TYR A 14 -9.56 9.88 11.01
C TYR A 14 -9.80 9.28 12.40
N LYS A 15 -10.95 9.58 13.01
CA LYS A 15 -11.33 8.96 14.28
C LYS A 15 -12.24 7.77 14.02
N CYS A 16 -11.85 6.59 14.55
CA CYS A 16 -12.77 5.48 14.68
C CYS A 16 -13.59 5.69 15.96
N TYR A 17 -14.92 5.73 15.84
CA TYR A 17 -15.79 5.93 17.01
C TYR A 17 -16.04 4.64 17.79
N ALA A 18 -15.86 3.46 17.19
CA ALA A 18 -15.89 2.18 17.90
C ALA A 18 -14.62 1.98 18.77
N CYS A 19 -13.45 2.14 18.16
CA CYS A 19 -12.18 1.87 18.84
C CYS A 19 -11.57 3.07 19.58
N ARG A 20 -12.13 4.28 19.40
CA ARG A 20 -11.68 5.59 19.94
C ARG A 20 -10.24 6.03 19.60
N LYS A 21 -9.48 5.25 18.81
CA LYS A 21 -8.12 5.60 18.38
C LYS A 21 -8.14 6.46 17.10
N PRO A 22 -7.24 7.47 16.97
CA PRO A 22 -6.98 8.13 15.71
C PRO A 22 -6.22 7.18 14.78
N PHE A 23 -6.63 7.10 13.51
CA PHE A 23 -5.98 6.28 12.50
C PHE A 23 -5.74 7.10 11.23
N SER A 24 -4.68 6.75 10.48
CA SER A 24 -4.46 7.21 9.11
C SER A 24 -4.50 5.99 8.22
N SER A 25 -5.06 6.10 7.01
CA SER A 25 -5.14 4.96 6.08
C SER A 25 -3.77 4.45 5.62
N LEU A 26 -2.69 5.17 5.94
CA LEU A 26 -1.31 4.85 5.59
C LEU A 26 -0.54 4.17 6.72
N HIS A 27 -1.07 4.16 7.95
CA HIS A 27 -0.38 3.55 9.09
C HIS A 27 -0.46 2.02 9.02
N GLY A 28 0.66 1.33 9.25
CA GLY A 28 0.75 -0.13 9.22
C GLY A 28 0.84 -0.77 7.84
N THR A 29 0.82 0.01 6.75
CA THR A 29 0.79 -0.53 5.38
C THR A 29 2.07 -0.26 4.59
N VAL A 30 2.16 -0.88 3.41
CA VAL A 30 3.22 -0.64 2.40
C VAL A 30 3.32 0.81 1.94
N MET A 31 2.38 1.68 2.33
CA MET A 31 2.29 3.10 1.97
C MET A 31 2.80 4.02 3.11
N SER A 32 3.11 3.47 4.28
CA SER A 32 3.58 4.20 5.47
C SER A 32 4.84 5.02 5.18
N SER A 33 4.92 6.28 5.63
CA SER A 33 6.06 7.19 5.40
C SER A 33 6.25 7.69 3.94
N SER A 34 5.35 7.36 3.01
CA SER A 34 5.39 7.97 1.66
C SER A 34 4.58 9.28 1.64
N HIS A 35 5.13 10.31 0.98
CA HIS A 35 4.42 11.56 0.67
C HIS A 35 3.48 11.43 -0.55
N VAL A 36 3.37 10.22 -1.11
CA VAL A 36 2.58 9.95 -2.30
C VAL A 36 1.10 9.81 -1.91
N PRO A 37 0.17 10.44 -2.66
CA PRO A 37 -1.26 10.30 -2.40
C PRO A 37 -1.72 8.84 -2.42
N ALA A 38 -2.69 8.50 -1.55
CA ALA A 38 -3.17 7.13 -1.41
C ALA A 38 -3.75 6.54 -2.71
N HIS A 39 -4.45 7.34 -3.52
CA HIS A 39 -5.04 6.87 -4.77
C HIS A 39 -3.99 6.38 -5.78
N LYS A 40 -2.80 7.00 -5.84
CA LYS A 40 -1.72 6.57 -6.75
C LYS A 40 -1.12 5.24 -6.32
N TRP A 41 -1.05 4.99 -5.02
CA TRP A 41 -0.63 3.69 -4.49
C TRP A 41 -1.62 2.58 -4.82
N LEU A 42 -2.92 2.83 -4.65
CA LEU A 42 -3.95 1.85 -5.01
C LEU A 42 -3.91 1.52 -6.51
N GLN A 43 -3.75 2.53 -7.37
CA GLN A 43 -3.53 2.31 -8.80
C GLN A 43 -2.26 1.50 -9.08
N ALA A 44 -1.14 1.80 -8.39
CA ALA A 44 0.11 1.07 -8.56
C ALA A 44 -0.02 -0.41 -8.18
N ILE A 45 -0.72 -0.70 -7.08
CA ILE A 45 -1.01 -2.06 -6.61
C ILE A 45 -1.85 -2.79 -7.65
N TYR A 46 -2.96 -2.19 -8.08
CA TYR A 46 -3.85 -2.76 -9.10
C TYR A 46 -3.10 -3.08 -10.41
N LEU A 47 -2.24 -2.19 -10.88
CA LEU A 47 -1.45 -2.41 -12.10
C LEU A 47 -0.39 -3.50 -11.93
N THR A 48 0.16 -3.65 -10.73
CA THR A 48 1.20 -4.65 -10.43
C THR A 48 0.59 -6.04 -10.27
N GLU A 49 -0.62 -6.14 -9.72
CA GLU A 49 -1.32 -7.41 -9.51
C GLU A 49 -2.18 -7.84 -10.70
N GLY A 50 -2.85 -6.90 -11.37
CA GLY A 50 -3.82 -7.21 -12.44
C GLY A 50 -3.20 -7.36 -13.85
N GLY A 51 -2.03 -6.79 -14.10
CA GLY A 51 -1.44 -6.77 -15.44
C GLY A 51 -0.77 -8.09 -15.80
N THR A 52 -1.09 -8.67 -16.98
CA THR A 52 -0.50 -9.94 -17.48
C THR A 52 1.04 -9.91 -17.61
N ARG A 53 1.62 -8.71 -17.79
CA ARG A 53 3.06 -8.46 -17.86
C ARG A 53 3.56 -7.76 -16.59
N PRO A 54 4.76 -8.09 -16.09
CA PRO A 54 5.33 -7.42 -14.92
C PRO A 54 5.61 -5.94 -15.22
N MET A 55 5.10 -5.05 -14.36
CA MET A 55 5.29 -3.61 -14.50
C MET A 55 6.72 -3.20 -14.14
N ARG A 56 7.38 -2.49 -15.07
CA ARG A 56 8.69 -1.84 -14.84
C ARG A 56 8.49 -0.43 -14.28
N PRO A 57 9.45 0.12 -13.52
CA PRO A 57 9.38 1.50 -13.00
C PRO A 57 9.11 2.55 -14.07
N TYR A 58 9.68 2.32 -15.24
CA TYR A 58 9.50 3.20 -16.38
C TYR A 58 8.04 3.25 -16.87
N HIS A 59 7.30 2.15 -16.84
CA HIS A 59 5.88 2.18 -17.22
C HIS A 59 5.02 2.79 -16.12
N LEU A 60 5.33 2.44 -14.86
CA LEU A 60 4.57 2.92 -13.70
C LEU A 60 4.59 4.45 -13.56
N HIS A 61 5.75 5.08 -13.78
CA HIS A 61 5.88 6.54 -13.62
C HIS A 61 5.07 7.32 -14.67
N ARG A 62 4.94 6.78 -15.89
CA ARG A 62 4.14 7.37 -16.98
C ARG A 62 2.64 7.28 -16.71
N ILE A 63 2.18 6.15 -16.17
CA ILE A 63 0.76 5.93 -15.89
C ILE A 63 0.30 6.79 -14.70
N LEU A 64 1.10 6.84 -13.63
CA LEU A 64 0.74 7.52 -12.38
C LEU A 64 1.12 9.01 -12.33
N ASN A 65 1.81 9.51 -13.36
CA ASN A 65 2.39 10.85 -13.39
C ASN A 65 3.16 11.15 -12.08
N VAL A 66 4.17 10.33 -11.80
CA VAL A 66 5.08 10.49 -10.65
C VAL A 66 6.52 10.49 -11.12
N SER A 67 7.44 10.95 -10.27
CA SER A 67 8.87 10.86 -10.59
C SER A 67 9.32 9.40 -10.71
N PHE A 68 10.30 9.15 -11.59
CA PHE A 68 10.88 7.82 -11.76
C PHE A 68 11.46 7.24 -10.45
N LYS A 69 12.11 8.09 -9.63
CA LYS A 69 12.64 7.72 -8.31
C LYS A 69 11.53 7.24 -7.38
N THR A 70 10.39 7.94 -7.38
CA THR A 70 9.20 7.55 -6.62
C THR A 70 8.67 6.21 -7.09
N ALA A 71 8.49 6.02 -8.40
CA ALA A 71 8.01 4.76 -8.97
C ALA A 71 8.93 3.57 -8.60
N SER A 72 10.25 3.74 -8.73
CA SER A 72 11.24 2.73 -8.34
C SER A 72 11.15 2.35 -6.85
N SER A 73 10.97 3.35 -5.97
CA SER A 73 10.75 3.11 -4.54
C SER A 73 9.45 2.35 -4.28
N MET A 74 8.37 2.66 -5.01
CA MET A 74 7.08 1.98 -4.88
C MET A 74 7.20 0.48 -5.18
N MET A 75 7.77 0.06 -6.33
CA MET A 75 7.85 -1.38 -6.61
C MET A 75 8.84 -2.10 -5.70
N LYS A 76 9.94 -1.44 -5.26
CA LYS A 76 10.83 -2.06 -4.25
C LYS A 76 10.07 -2.38 -2.96
N ARG A 77 9.16 -1.51 -2.54
CA ARG A 77 8.32 -1.72 -1.35
C ARG A 77 7.29 -2.83 -1.58
N LEU A 78 6.63 -2.85 -2.74
CA LEU A 78 5.70 -3.91 -3.10
C LEU A 78 6.40 -5.28 -3.16
N GLY A 79 7.58 -5.37 -3.78
CA GLY A 79 8.37 -6.60 -3.83
C GLY A 79 8.83 -7.09 -2.46
N ARG A 80 9.24 -6.19 -1.56
CA ARG A 80 9.56 -6.54 -0.17
C ARG A 80 8.34 -7.08 0.59
N ALA A 81 7.17 -6.51 0.36
CA ALA A 81 5.93 -6.98 0.99
C ALA A 81 5.57 -8.39 0.53
N SER A 82 5.70 -8.69 -0.77
CA SER A 82 5.52 -10.05 -1.32
C SER A 82 6.56 -11.04 -0.77
N ALA A 83 7.81 -10.59 -0.57
CA ALA A 83 8.86 -11.43 -0.01
C ALA A 83 8.59 -11.77 1.47
N GLN A 84 8.15 -10.80 2.28
CA GLN A 84 7.79 -11.02 3.69
C GLN A 84 6.63 -11.98 3.88
N THR A 85 5.67 -12.00 2.95
CA THR A 85 4.59 -12.99 2.97
C THR A 85 5.06 -14.42 2.67
N ALA A 86 6.14 -14.58 1.90
CA ALA A 86 6.69 -15.89 1.55
C ALA A 86 7.51 -16.52 2.69
N SER A 87 8.11 -15.71 3.58
CA SER A 87 8.91 -16.20 4.71
C SER A 87 8.08 -16.65 5.93
N GLY A 88 6.75 -16.52 5.90
CA GLY A 88 5.86 -16.78 7.05
C GLY A 88 4.85 -17.92 6.88
N SER A 89 4.91 -18.72 5.81
CA SER A 89 4.01 -19.86 5.62
C SER A 89 4.67 -20.95 4.79
N GLY A 90 5.05 -22.04 5.47
CA GLY A 90 5.42 -23.29 4.82
C GLY A 90 4.19 -23.91 4.17
N ASN A 91 3.99 -23.64 2.88
CA ASN A 91 3.45 -24.57 1.88
C ASN A 91 3.55 -23.90 0.49
N LYS A 92 4.34 -24.48 -0.40
CA LYS A 92 4.52 -23.98 -1.77
C LYS A 92 3.30 -24.34 -2.62
N GLY A 93 2.27 -23.51 -2.59
CA GLY A 93 1.27 -23.45 -3.66
C GLY A 93 1.77 -22.56 -4.81
N PRO A 94 1.30 -22.76 -6.06
CA PRO A 94 1.76 -21.97 -7.20
C PRO A 94 1.49 -20.49 -6.93
N ALA A 95 2.44 -19.65 -7.31
CA ALA A 95 2.41 -18.19 -7.16
C ALA A 95 1.17 -17.59 -7.83
N THR A 96 0.03 -17.69 -7.16
CA THR A 96 -1.20 -17.01 -7.53
C THR A 96 -1.01 -15.55 -7.14
N ARG A 97 -1.30 -14.69 -8.11
CA ARG A 97 -1.11 -13.25 -8.20
C ARG A 97 -1.76 -12.40 -7.08
N SER A 98 -2.13 -13.01 -5.95
CA SER A 98 -2.98 -12.48 -4.87
C SER A 98 -2.23 -12.18 -3.55
N THR A 99 -0.90 -12.33 -3.52
CA THR A 99 -0.14 -12.24 -2.26
C THR A 99 -0.07 -10.81 -1.70
N VAL A 100 -0.10 -9.77 -2.55
CA VAL A 100 0.05 -8.37 -2.08
C VAL A 100 -1.28 -7.83 -1.52
N THR A 101 -2.41 -8.17 -2.13
CA THR A 101 -3.75 -7.86 -1.60
C THR A 101 -3.94 -8.47 -0.21
N LEU A 102 -3.54 -9.73 0.00
CA LEU A 102 -3.57 -10.37 1.33
C LEU A 102 -2.67 -9.67 2.37
N ALA A 103 -1.51 -9.14 1.95
CA ALA A 103 -0.62 -8.37 2.83
C ALA A 103 -1.20 -7.01 3.24
N ILE A 104 -1.92 -6.35 2.33
CA ILE A 104 -2.62 -5.09 2.59
C ILE A 104 -3.83 -5.32 3.51
N CYS A 105 -4.60 -6.39 3.26
CA CYS A 105 -5.78 -6.73 4.07
C CYS A 105 -5.43 -7.21 5.49
N ARG A 106 -4.28 -7.86 5.71
CA ARG A 106 -3.85 -8.31 7.06
C ARG A 106 -3.52 -7.16 8.03
N ASN A 107 -3.17 -5.98 7.51
CA ASN A 107 -2.82 -4.81 8.30
C ASN A 107 -3.91 -3.73 8.30
N LEU A 108 -5.07 -4.01 7.70
CA LEU A 108 -6.20 -3.08 7.78
C LEU A 108 -6.85 -3.23 9.17
N PRO A 109 -7.05 -2.14 9.94
CA PRO A 109 -7.75 -2.23 11.21
C PRO A 109 -9.17 -2.77 10.94
N ARG A 110 -9.49 -3.92 11.54
CA ARG A 110 -10.85 -4.51 11.54
C ARG A 110 -11.85 -3.57 12.20
#